data_AF-A0A8T9BMC0-F1
#
_entry.id   AF-A0A8T9BMC0-F1
#
_cell.length_a   1.000
_cell.length_b   1.000
_cell.length_c   1.000
_cell.angle_alpha   90.00
_cell.angle_beta   90.00
_cell.angle_gamma   90.00
#
_symmetry.space_group_name_H-M   'P 1'
#
loop_
_entity.id
_entity.type
_entity.pdbx_description
1 polymer ?
#
loop_
_entity_poly.entity_id
_entity_poly.type
_entity_poly.pdbx_seq_one_letter_code
_entity_poly.pdbx_strand_id
1 'polypeptide(L)'
;MLISLSTALVAIVLLGGPAFAQRPNWTDRPDWTQRPRFTRSSGAHNSVTVTTTSGGGVVSTAPVFSTPVANTSASIYSNSTSKNRVPSGIFYTGGSTGTGSGAARPTGYWNSTHTYNHTRSSAVFPSGSTIVPLSLNTTSTLRTLIQSSSSNNSFTTASPTSYSVASATNSNTAASSTSTAGPDIPFLRGVNLGGWLVLEEWMNSDLFQDTLAVDEFTFSSTSNASEALAEHWATFITEDDIAALNGTGINALRIPIGFWAYDNVDTPYHKGQDEYLEKAIGWAKQYGMSVWVDCHGSPGSQNGYDSSGRLGIIDWQQGDNLNRSISVLETMAAKYGAEEYAGVVVGIELTNEPMAGFPNDLNVTRQWTQDAYAAVKAKVTNPNLQILMQDAYAGIDTWIPTAEEIIGKGSKTFAMDTHLYQLYTPADNSLNQAQHINQACGWVDQLSTSNAVVPTYVGEWATQTNICVNPDNSTSAGTSCTVTGCQCQADAFSTWNSAMIAQTRMFVEAQLDVFEASSSGYFAWSLKAPGAWGFLNGVNGGIIPNPVTARAFPKQCTNNGTGTASTRRTVRRSLGGSGKAW
;
A
#
# COMPACT_ATOMS: atom_id res chain seq x y z
N MET A 1 1.67 -10.33 -60.27
CA MET A 1 0.48 -10.30 -61.15
C MET A 1 -0.31 -9.06 -60.74
N LEU A 2 -0.18 -7.99 -61.52
CA LEU A 2 -0.75 -6.66 -61.27
C LEU A 2 -2.16 -6.60 -61.82
N ILE A 3 -3.13 -6.10 -61.03
CA ILE A 3 -4.32 -5.41 -61.54
C ILE A 3 -4.59 -4.23 -60.60
N SER A 4 -4.54 -3.03 -61.17
CA SER A 4 -4.94 -1.77 -60.57
C SER A 4 -6.45 -1.58 -60.64
N LEU A 5 -7.02 -0.81 -59.72
CA LEU A 5 -8.13 0.11 -60.04
C LEU A 5 -8.03 1.38 -59.19
N SER A 6 -8.14 2.48 -59.93
CA SER A 6 -7.97 3.91 -59.73
C SER A 6 -8.85 4.63 -58.69
N THR A 7 -8.20 5.54 -57.95
CA THR A 7 -8.54 6.94 -57.62
C THR A 7 -9.97 7.48 -57.75
N ALA A 8 -10.44 8.13 -56.66
CA ALA A 8 -11.09 9.44 -56.73
C ALA A 8 -10.76 10.27 -55.47
N LEU A 9 -10.33 11.50 -55.71
CA LEU A 9 -9.83 12.50 -54.78
C LEU A 9 -10.94 13.55 -54.55
N VAL A 10 -11.28 13.90 -53.32
CA VAL A 10 -11.89 15.20 -52.99
C VAL A 10 -11.22 15.74 -51.74
N ALA A 11 -10.49 16.83 -51.92
CA ALA A 11 -9.93 17.64 -50.85
C ALA A 11 -10.94 18.69 -50.41
N ILE A 12 -11.15 18.83 -49.10
CA ILE A 12 -11.59 20.09 -48.47
C ILE A 12 -10.65 20.36 -47.29
N VAL A 13 -9.90 21.44 -47.43
CA VAL A 13 -9.10 22.08 -46.38
C VAL A 13 -10.06 22.84 -45.47
N LEU A 14 -10.07 22.56 -44.17
CA LEU A 14 -10.43 23.55 -43.15
C LEU A 14 -9.56 23.37 -41.89
N LEU A 15 -9.08 24.52 -41.46
CA LEU A 15 -8.16 24.80 -40.37
C LEU A 15 -8.76 24.45 -39.00
N GLY A 16 -7.95 23.92 -38.08
CA GLY A 16 -8.30 23.80 -36.67
C GLY A 16 -7.41 22.78 -35.95
N GLY A 17 -6.31 23.24 -35.36
CA GLY A 17 -5.51 22.39 -34.46
C GLY A 17 -6.28 22.06 -33.18
N PRO A 18 -6.00 20.93 -32.50
CA PRO A 18 -6.49 20.72 -31.17
C PRO A 18 -5.63 21.52 -30.19
N ALA A 19 -6.27 22.45 -29.51
CA ALA A 19 -5.73 23.18 -28.40
C ALA A 19 -5.25 22.20 -27.31
N PHE A 20 -4.04 22.46 -26.80
CA PHE A 20 -3.62 21.97 -25.49
C PHE A 20 -4.67 22.35 -24.45
N ALA A 21 -5.46 21.37 -24.01
CA ALA A 21 -6.26 21.52 -22.81
C ALA A 21 -5.35 21.22 -21.61
N GLN A 22 -4.77 22.27 -21.03
CA GLN A 22 -4.32 22.20 -19.65
C GLN A 22 -5.54 21.81 -18.79
N ARG A 23 -5.48 20.65 -18.13
CA ARG A 23 -6.47 20.30 -17.11
C ARG A 23 -6.08 20.92 -15.76
N PRO A 24 -7.05 21.31 -14.92
CA PRO A 24 -6.78 22.02 -13.67
C PRO A 24 -6.20 21.08 -12.60
N ASN A 25 -5.50 21.71 -11.64
CA ASN A 25 -4.92 21.15 -10.41
C ASN A 25 -5.69 19.97 -9.78
N TRP A 26 -4.93 19.01 -9.25
CA TRP A 26 -5.34 17.84 -8.47
C TRP A 26 -5.99 18.14 -7.10
N THR A 27 -6.55 19.34 -6.87
CA THR A 27 -7.00 19.78 -5.54
C THR A 27 -8.51 19.86 -5.36
N ASP A 28 -9.34 19.69 -6.40
CA ASP A 28 -10.78 19.97 -6.33
C ASP A 28 -11.66 18.80 -6.80
N ARG A 29 -11.91 17.77 -5.97
CA ARG A 29 -13.07 16.85 -6.10
C ARG A 29 -13.54 16.22 -4.76
N PRO A 30 -14.85 15.86 -4.65
CA PRO A 30 -15.58 15.81 -3.37
C PRO A 30 -15.43 14.51 -2.56
N ASP A 31 -15.66 14.69 -1.25
CA ASP A 31 -15.80 13.76 -0.12
C ASP A 31 -16.29 12.32 -0.43
N TRP A 32 -15.47 11.33 -0.06
CA TRP A 32 -15.71 9.90 -0.25
C TRP A 32 -16.32 9.19 0.97
N THR A 33 -16.90 9.90 1.94
CA THR A 33 -17.56 9.29 3.10
C THR A 33 -19.05 8.98 2.89
N GLN A 34 -19.63 9.26 1.73
CA GLN A 34 -21.05 9.00 1.46
C GLN A 34 -21.27 7.86 0.46
N ARG A 35 -21.29 6.61 0.95
CA ARG A 35 -22.08 5.53 0.32
C ARG A 35 -23.39 5.32 1.09
N PRO A 36 -24.55 5.19 0.43
CA PRO A 36 -25.77 4.74 1.08
C PRO A 36 -25.57 3.33 1.65
N ARG A 37 -25.84 3.15 2.95
CA ARG A 37 -25.94 1.81 3.55
C ARG A 37 -27.15 1.10 2.95
N PHE A 38 -26.95 0.05 2.17
CA PHE A 38 -28.01 -0.90 1.86
C PHE A 38 -28.25 -1.79 3.07
N THR A 39 -29.29 -1.50 3.85
CA THR A 39 -29.82 -2.43 4.85
C THR A 39 -30.53 -3.58 4.14
N ARG A 40 -30.00 -4.79 4.28
CA ARG A 40 -30.65 -6.03 3.82
C ARG A 40 -31.74 -6.39 4.83
N SER A 41 -33.01 -6.07 4.53
CA SER A 41 -34.15 -6.55 5.31
C SER A 41 -34.45 -8.01 4.95
N SER A 42 -34.29 -8.91 5.91
CA SER A 42 -34.81 -10.28 5.81
C SER A 42 -36.34 -10.24 5.85
N GLY A 43 -36.97 -10.42 4.69
CA GLY A 43 -38.42 -10.55 4.56
C GLY A 43 -38.75 -11.13 3.20
N ALA A 44 -39.13 -12.40 3.17
CA ALA A 44 -39.62 -13.06 1.97
C ALA A 44 -40.95 -12.41 1.54
N HIS A 45 -41.01 -11.92 0.30
CA HIS A 45 -42.04 -12.18 -0.72
C HIS A 45 -42.04 -11.07 -1.78
N ASN A 46 -41.94 -11.50 -3.03
CA ASN A 46 -41.94 -10.68 -4.24
C ASN A 46 -43.23 -9.86 -4.41
N SER A 47 -43.08 -8.54 -4.56
CA SER A 47 -43.84 -7.72 -5.53
C SER A 47 -43.32 -6.28 -5.49
N VAL A 48 -42.75 -5.80 -6.60
CA VAL A 48 -42.51 -4.37 -6.82
C VAL A 48 -43.53 -3.92 -7.86
N THR A 49 -44.51 -3.14 -7.41
CA THR A 49 -45.39 -2.35 -8.27
C THR A 49 -44.67 -1.06 -8.62
N VAL A 50 -44.29 -0.89 -9.88
CA VAL A 50 -43.80 0.39 -10.42
C VAL A 50 -45.01 1.19 -10.88
N THR A 51 -45.31 2.29 -10.19
CA THR A 51 -46.32 3.26 -10.63
C THR A 51 -45.63 4.36 -11.41
N THR A 52 -45.64 4.27 -12.74
CA THR A 52 -45.40 5.42 -13.62
C THR A 52 -46.71 5.75 -14.32
N THR A 53 -47.33 6.87 -13.93
CA THR A 53 -48.43 7.47 -14.67
C THR A 53 -47.90 8.10 -15.96
N SER A 54 -48.18 7.49 -17.11
CA SER A 54 -48.85 8.14 -18.24
C SER A 54 -48.90 7.24 -19.49
N GLY A 55 -50.10 7.09 -20.05
CA GLY A 55 -50.30 6.90 -21.50
C GLY A 55 -50.38 5.48 -22.07
N GLY A 56 -51.50 4.78 -21.82
CA GLY A 56 -52.27 4.02 -22.82
C GLY A 56 -51.66 2.78 -23.51
N GLY A 57 -52.30 1.61 -23.32
CA GLY A 57 -52.20 0.51 -24.30
C GLY A 57 -52.43 -0.92 -23.78
N VAL A 58 -53.69 -1.36 -23.77
CA VAL A 58 -54.27 -2.72 -23.99
C VAL A 58 -53.66 -3.99 -23.35
N VAL A 59 -54.61 -4.79 -22.83
CA VAL A 59 -54.61 -6.02 -22.00
C VAL A 59 -54.22 -7.32 -22.73
N SER A 60 -53.68 -8.30 -21.98
CA SER A 60 -53.98 -9.74 -22.16
C SER A 60 -53.64 -10.56 -20.89
N THR A 61 -54.64 -11.27 -20.36
CA THR A 61 -54.58 -12.14 -19.17
C THR A 61 -54.60 -13.63 -19.55
N ALA A 62 -53.85 -14.48 -18.83
CA ALA A 62 -54.06 -15.94 -18.82
C ALA A 62 -53.85 -16.51 -17.39
N PRO A 63 -54.66 -17.47 -16.91
CA PRO A 63 -54.66 -17.94 -15.53
C PRO A 63 -53.80 -19.19 -15.33
N VAL A 64 -53.24 -19.40 -14.13
CA VAL A 64 -52.69 -20.70 -13.71
C VAL A 64 -53.27 -21.10 -12.35
N PHE A 65 -53.82 -22.32 -12.33
CA PHE A 65 -54.49 -22.99 -11.22
C PHE A 65 -53.54 -23.42 -10.09
N SER A 66 -54.04 -23.40 -8.86
CA SER A 66 -53.40 -23.91 -7.65
C SER A 66 -53.98 -25.28 -7.26
N THR A 67 -53.12 -26.24 -6.89
CA THR A 67 -53.50 -27.41 -6.08
C THR A 67 -52.44 -27.68 -5.00
N PRO A 68 -52.81 -27.95 -3.73
CA PRO A 68 -51.88 -28.13 -2.61
C PRO A 68 -51.62 -29.61 -2.28
N VAL A 69 -50.42 -29.96 -1.78
CA VAL A 69 -50.22 -31.24 -1.07
C VAL A 69 -49.32 -31.06 0.17
N ALA A 70 -49.71 -31.81 1.19
CA ALA A 70 -49.44 -31.81 2.62
C ALA A 70 -48.01 -32.04 3.13
N ASN A 71 -47.82 -31.57 4.37
CA ASN A 71 -46.80 -31.97 5.33
C ASN A 71 -46.90 -33.46 5.71
N THR A 72 -45.75 -34.13 5.83
CA THR A 72 -45.58 -35.29 6.72
C THR A 72 -44.22 -35.24 7.42
N SER A 73 -44.28 -35.34 8.73
CA SER A 73 -43.20 -35.57 9.69
C SER A 73 -42.88 -37.07 9.80
N ALA A 74 -41.61 -37.43 9.94
CA ALA A 74 -41.19 -38.76 10.39
C ALA A 74 -39.93 -38.68 11.26
N SER A 75 -40.05 -39.27 12.46
CA SER A 75 -38.95 -39.56 13.40
C SER A 75 -38.50 -41.00 13.19
N ILE A 76 -37.19 -41.29 13.12
CA ILE A 76 -36.65 -42.67 13.25
C ILE A 76 -35.38 -42.66 14.12
N TYR A 77 -35.34 -43.67 14.99
CA TYR A 77 -34.34 -44.05 15.99
C TYR A 77 -32.98 -44.54 15.43
N SER A 78 -32.00 -44.53 16.33
CA SER A 78 -30.57 -44.92 16.26
C SER A 78 -30.24 -46.36 15.84
N ASN A 79 -29.10 -46.56 15.14
CA ASN A 79 -28.06 -47.54 15.54
C ASN A 79 -26.69 -47.33 14.83
N SER A 80 -25.65 -48.00 15.35
CA SER A 80 -24.23 -47.62 15.40
C SER A 80 -23.31 -47.96 14.20
N THR A 81 -22.10 -47.35 14.26
CA THR A 81 -20.76 -47.80 13.79
C THR A 81 -20.42 -47.89 12.30
N SER A 82 -19.53 -47.00 11.82
CA SER A 82 -18.22 -47.34 11.19
C SER A 82 -17.51 -46.08 10.62
N LYS A 83 -16.19 -46.18 10.48
CA LYS A 83 -15.22 -45.10 10.23
C LYS A 83 -15.09 -44.70 8.75
N ASN A 84 -14.76 -43.42 8.56
CA ASN A 84 -13.97 -42.78 7.49
C ASN A 84 -14.60 -42.29 6.16
N ARG A 85 -14.24 -41.01 5.87
CA ARG A 85 -14.13 -40.22 4.61
C ARG A 85 -15.29 -39.27 4.21
N VAL A 86 -14.95 -37.98 4.33
CA VAL A 86 -15.40 -36.69 3.73
C VAL A 86 -15.98 -36.76 2.30
N PRO A 87 -16.65 -35.71 1.72
CA PRO A 87 -17.03 -34.38 2.26
C PRO A 87 -18.45 -33.86 1.90
N SER A 88 -19.07 -33.05 2.77
CA SER A 88 -20.08 -32.05 2.37
C SER A 88 -20.16 -30.94 3.42
N GLY A 89 -19.34 -29.90 3.28
CA GLY A 89 -19.42 -28.70 4.10
C GLY A 89 -20.04 -27.57 3.28
N ILE A 90 -21.34 -27.34 3.45
CA ILE A 90 -21.94 -26.02 3.23
C ILE A 90 -21.97 -25.39 4.61
N PHE A 91 -21.12 -24.38 4.87
CA PHE A 91 -21.20 -23.59 6.08
C PHE A 91 -21.35 -22.11 5.73
N TYR A 92 -22.51 -21.57 6.13
CA TYR A 92 -22.77 -20.16 6.22
C TYR A 92 -21.87 -19.52 7.28
N THR A 93 -21.16 -18.47 6.93
CA THR A 93 -20.43 -17.60 7.87
C THR A 93 -21.40 -16.61 8.51
N GLY A 94 -21.77 -16.85 9.77
CA GLY A 94 -22.43 -15.87 10.64
C GLY A 94 -21.40 -15.28 11.60
N GLY A 95 -21.09 -13.99 11.44
CA GLY A 95 -20.21 -13.26 12.35
C GLY A 95 -20.82 -13.11 13.74
N SER A 96 -20.05 -13.39 14.78
CA SER A 96 -20.38 -13.08 16.17
C SER A 96 -19.36 -12.10 16.73
N THR A 97 -19.81 -10.87 17.00
CA THR A 97 -19.11 -9.88 17.82
C THR A 97 -19.23 -10.26 19.29
N GLY A 98 -18.10 -10.54 19.94
CA GLY A 98 -18.01 -10.79 21.38
C GLY A 98 -16.88 -9.98 22.00
N THR A 99 -17.23 -9.03 22.86
CA THR A 99 -16.34 -8.22 23.70
C THR A 99 -15.76 -9.08 24.82
N GLY A 100 -14.43 -9.18 24.90
CA GLY A 100 -13.72 -9.81 26.01
C GLY A 100 -12.28 -9.34 26.08
N SER A 101 -11.97 -8.58 27.13
CA SER A 101 -10.64 -8.05 27.47
C SER A 101 -9.65 -9.15 27.88
N GLY A 102 -8.46 -9.16 27.28
CA GLY A 102 -7.34 -10.00 27.72
C GLY A 102 -6.02 -9.62 27.04
N ALA A 103 -5.10 -9.02 27.80
CA ALA A 103 -3.74 -8.74 27.37
C ALA A 103 -2.94 -10.03 27.11
N ALA A 104 -2.12 -10.06 26.06
CA ALA A 104 -1.31 -11.21 25.69
C ALA A 104 0.05 -11.22 26.44
N ARG A 105 0.32 -12.27 27.22
CA ARG A 105 1.66 -12.79 27.56
C ARG A 105 1.58 -14.33 27.74
N PRO A 106 2.70 -15.07 27.63
CA PRO A 106 2.93 -16.16 26.67
C PRO A 106 2.35 -17.52 27.07
N THR A 107 2.10 -18.34 26.05
CA THR A 107 1.49 -19.67 26.14
C THR A 107 2.39 -20.71 26.81
N GLY A 108 1.94 -21.21 27.96
CA GLY A 108 2.28 -22.53 28.48
C GLY A 108 1.04 -23.43 28.42
N TYR A 109 1.22 -24.67 27.95
CA TYR A 109 0.22 -25.74 27.92
C TYR A 109 -0.54 -25.89 29.25
N TRP A 110 -1.83 -26.25 29.23
CA TRP A 110 -2.46 -27.36 30.01
C TRP A 110 -3.98 -27.42 29.77
N ASN A 111 -4.49 -28.65 29.86
CA ASN A 111 -5.81 -29.17 29.49
C ASN A 111 -6.82 -29.06 30.65
N SER A 112 -8.07 -28.62 30.41
CA SER A 112 -9.33 -29.20 30.96
C SER A 112 -10.56 -28.28 30.81
N THR A 113 -11.67 -28.94 30.47
CA THR A 113 -13.08 -28.49 30.33
C THR A 113 -13.66 -27.80 31.57
N HIS A 114 -14.40 -26.68 31.39
CA HIS A 114 -15.54 -26.26 32.23
C HIS A 114 -16.54 -25.38 31.44
N THR A 115 -17.83 -25.63 31.64
CA THR A 115 -19.01 -25.00 31.01
C THR A 115 -19.56 -23.88 31.89
N TYR A 116 -19.97 -22.73 31.32
CA TYR A 116 -20.76 -21.71 32.02
C TYR A 116 -21.99 -21.27 31.20
N ASN A 117 -23.15 -21.30 31.86
CA ASN A 117 -24.45 -20.83 31.37
C ASN A 117 -24.61 -19.31 31.59
N HIS A 118 -25.17 -18.59 30.62
CA HIS A 118 -25.61 -17.20 30.78
C HIS A 118 -27.14 -17.08 30.75
N THR A 119 -27.71 -16.52 31.81
CA THR A 119 -29.08 -15.98 31.89
C THR A 119 -29.11 -14.52 31.43
N ARG A 120 -30.12 -14.14 30.63
CA ARG A 120 -30.37 -12.75 30.16
C ARG A 120 -31.35 -12.03 31.08
N SER A 121 -31.19 -10.71 31.23
CA SER A 121 -32.24 -9.80 31.73
C SER A 121 -32.37 -8.61 30.80
N SER A 122 -33.61 -8.27 30.47
CA SER A 122 -34.04 -7.21 29.56
C SER A 122 -34.38 -5.94 30.34
N ALA A 123 -34.12 -4.76 29.76
CA ALA A 123 -34.65 -3.49 30.24
C ALA A 123 -35.38 -2.74 29.11
N VAL A 124 -36.54 -2.20 29.47
CA VAL A 124 -37.56 -1.53 28.65
C VAL A 124 -37.34 -0.01 28.73
N PHE A 125 -37.56 0.72 27.62
CA PHE A 125 -37.64 2.20 27.60
C PHE A 125 -39.07 2.65 27.26
N PRO A 126 -39.62 3.71 27.90
CA PRO A 126 -40.92 4.27 27.55
C PRO A 126 -40.82 5.49 26.61
N SER A 127 -41.93 5.69 25.89
CA SER A 127 -42.23 6.67 24.84
C SER A 127 -43.01 7.91 25.32
N GLY A 128 -42.88 9.04 24.61
CA GLY A 128 -43.84 10.17 24.57
C GLY A 128 -43.19 11.48 24.03
N SER A 129 -43.40 11.88 22.77
CA SER A 129 -44.39 12.87 22.22
C SER A 129 -44.06 14.34 22.62
N THR A 130 -44.11 15.43 21.80
CA THR A 130 -44.80 15.79 20.55
C THR A 130 -44.18 17.08 19.93
N ILE A 131 -44.60 17.38 18.69
CA ILE A 131 -44.18 18.35 17.64
C ILE A 131 -44.46 19.84 17.91
N VAL A 132 -43.65 20.76 17.34
CA VAL A 132 -44.07 22.12 16.88
C VAL A 132 -43.30 22.50 15.58
N PRO A 133 -43.94 22.94 14.48
CA PRO A 133 -43.26 23.52 13.31
C PRO A 133 -43.39 25.05 13.29
N LEU A 134 -42.32 25.75 12.91
CA LEU A 134 -42.38 27.17 12.54
C LEU A 134 -41.62 27.41 11.24
N SER A 135 -42.38 27.75 10.21
CA SER A 135 -41.94 28.34 8.95
C SER A 135 -41.78 29.84 9.10
N LEU A 136 -40.71 30.43 8.59
CA LEU A 136 -40.68 31.84 8.20
C LEU A 136 -39.75 32.05 7.00
N ASN A 137 -40.36 32.42 5.87
CA ASN A 137 -39.71 33.05 4.73
C ASN A 137 -39.19 34.43 5.13
N THR A 138 -37.97 34.78 4.73
CA THR A 138 -37.64 36.16 4.34
C THR A 138 -36.52 36.18 3.31
N THR A 139 -36.86 36.70 2.14
CA THR A 139 -35.98 37.21 1.09
C THR A 139 -35.11 38.36 1.59
N SER A 140 -33.82 38.37 1.24
CA SER A 140 -33.08 39.63 1.05
C SER A 140 -32.07 39.49 -0.10
N THR A 141 -32.06 40.52 -0.94
CA THR A 141 -31.32 40.66 -2.18
C THR A 141 -30.05 41.50 -1.98
N LEU A 142 -28.98 41.09 -2.67
CA LEU A 142 -27.92 41.89 -3.33
C LEU A 142 -27.08 42.89 -2.50
N ARG A 143 -25.75 42.69 -2.48
CA ARG A 143 -24.81 43.48 -3.33
C ARG A 143 -23.38 42.95 -3.29
N THR A 144 -22.87 42.76 -4.49
CA THR A 144 -21.48 42.61 -4.90
C THR A 144 -20.67 43.87 -4.58
N LEU A 145 -19.48 43.73 -3.99
CA LEU A 145 -18.43 44.75 -4.00
C LEU A 145 -17.15 44.10 -4.51
N ILE A 146 -16.85 44.39 -5.77
CA ILE A 146 -15.55 44.18 -6.39
C ILE A 146 -14.67 45.34 -5.92
N GLN A 147 -13.55 45.04 -5.26
CA GLN A 147 -12.50 46.02 -5.01
C GLN A 147 -11.18 45.47 -5.52
N SER A 148 -10.84 45.93 -6.72
CA SER A 148 -9.51 45.84 -7.32
C SER A 148 -8.53 46.67 -6.50
N SER A 149 -7.45 46.05 -6.01
CA SER A 149 -6.24 46.78 -5.61
C SER A 149 -5.02 46.11 -6.23
N SER A 150 -4.57 46.72 -7.32
CA SER A 150 -3.28 46.50 -7.94
C SER A 150 -2.17 46.99 -7.01
N SER A 151 -1.26 46.10 -6.62
CA SER A 151 0.05 46.49 -6.07
C SER A 151 1.14 45.90 -6.95
N ASN A 152 1.79 46.80 -7.69
CA ASN A 152 3.02 46.56 -8.40
C ASN A 152 4.12 46.22 -7.38
N ASN A 153 4.75 45.05 -7.51
CA ASN A 153 6.07 44.84 -6.96
C ASN A 153 6.99 44.28 -8.05
N SER A 154 7.88 45.15 -8.49
CA SER A 154 8.99 44.90 -9.40
C SER A 154 10.00 43.95 -8.79
N PHE A 155 10.16 42.77 -9.39
CA PHE A 155 11.29 41.88 -9.12
C PHE A 155 12.47 42.28 -10.01
N THR A 156 13.55 42.74 -9.37
CA THR A 156 14.86 42.93 -10.00
C THR A 156 15.52 41.57 -10.20
N THR A 157 15.90 41.31 -11.44
CA THR A 157 16.68 40.16 -11.91
C THR A 157 18.13 40.25 -11.42
N ALA A 158 18.61 39.22 -10.72
CA ALA A 158 20.03 39.01 -10.46
C ALA A 158 20.49 37.75 -11.20
N SER A 159 21.51 37.92 -12.05
CA SER A 159 22.15 36.90 -12.88
C SER A 159 22.84 35.82 -12.04
N PRO A 160 22.93 34.56 -12.52
CA PRO A 160 23.67 33.52 -11.83
C PRO A 160 25.17 33.69 -12.08
N THR A 161 25.94 33.81 -11.00
CA THR A 161 27.39 33.69 -11.01
C THR A 161 27.80 32.23 -11.21
N SER A 162 28.64 32.03 -12.21
CA SER A 162 29.28 30.78 -12.60
C SER A 162 30.18 30.22 -11.49
N TYR A 163 29.89 29.01 -11.01
CA TYR A 163 30.85 28.21 -10.23
C TYR A 163 31.56 27.22 -11.16
N SER A 164 32.88 27.38 -11.25
CA SER A 164 33.80 26.47 -11.91
C SER A 164 33.87 25.13 -11.18
N VAL A 165 33.54 24.03 -11.86
CA VAL A 165 33.78 22.68 -11.38
C VAL A 165 35.25 22.35 -11.59
N ALA A 166 36.00 22.20 -10.50
CA ALA A 166 37.37 21.68 -10.55
C ALA A 166 37.31 20.16 -10.81
N SER A 167 37.88 19.74 -11.94
CA SER A 167 38.06 18.32 -12.28
C SER A 167 39.07 17.67 -11.33
N ALA A 168 38.61 16.73 -10.51
CA ALA A 168 39.49 15.78 -9.83
C ALA A 168 39.73 14.59 -10.76
N THR A 169 40.94 14.48 -11.30
CA THR A 169 41.43 13.32 -12.04
C THR A 169 41.57 12.12 -11.10
N ASN A 170 40.67 11.15 -11.21
CA ASN A 170 40.84 9.84 -10.57
C ASN A 170 41.83 8.99 -11.39
N SER A 171 43.00 8.75 -10.83
CA SER A 171 43.95 7.76 -11.32
C SER A 171 43.43 6.35 -11.02
N ASN A 172 43.02 5.63 -12.06
CA ASN A 172 42.71 4.21 -12.02
C ASN A 172 43.98 3.39 -11.77
N THR A 173 44.04 2.72 -10.63
CA THR A 173 44.82 1.49 -10.46
C THR A 173 43.86 0.38 -10.10
N ALA A 174 43.56 -0.46 -11.09
CA ALA A 174 42.77 -1.68 -10.91
C ALA A 174 43.57 -2.67 -10.04
N ALA A 175 43.18 -2.79 -8.78
CA ALA A 175 43.54 -3.91 -7.94
C ALA A 175 42.31 -4.82 -7.83
N SER A 176 42.39 -5.98 -8.47
CA SER A 176 41.46 -7.08 -8.30
C SER A 176 41.59 -7.62 -6.87
N SER A 177 40.84 -7.05 -5.93
CA SER A 177 40.58 -7.65 -4.63
C SER A 177 39.15 -8.17 -4.60
N THR A 178 38.98 -9.48 -4.42
CA THR A 178 37.71 -10.08 -4.00
C THR A 178 37.34 -9.50 -2.63
N SER A 179 36.54 -8.43 -2.65
CA SER A 179 36.00 -7.79 -1.47
C SER A 179 35.10 -8.78 -0.73
N THR A 180 35.43 -9.05 0.53
CA THR A 180 34.54 -9.72 1.48
C THR A 180 33.54 -8.76 2.12
N ALA A 181 33.51 -7.48 1.72
CA ALA A 181 32.50 -6.51 2.15
C ALA A 181 31.27 -6.62 1.24
N GLY A 182 30.06 -6.50 1.82
CA GLY A 182 28.81 -6.49 1.06
C GLY A 182 28.69 -5.26 0.15
N PRO A 183 27.56 -5.12 -0.58
CA PRO A 183 27.28 -3.93 -1.38
C PRO A 183 27.40 -2.64 -0.56
N ASP A 184 28.07 -1.63 -1.11
CA ASP A 184 28.14 -0.30 -0.52
C ASP A 184 26.93 0.52 -0.99
N ILE A 185 25.77 0.26 -0.36
CA ILE A 185 24.51 0.94 -0.66
C ILE A 185 24.35 2.11 0.33
N PRO A 186 24.13 3.35 -0.15
CA PRO A 186 23.88 4.49 0.73
C PRO A 186 22.54 4.31 1.46
N PHE A 187 22.34 5.05 2.56
CA PHE A 187 21.04 5.04 3.23
C PHE A 187 19.94 5.48 2.26
N LEU A 188 18.93 4.63 2.07
CA LEU A 188 17.85 4.84 1.11
C LEU A 188 16.71 5.62 1.76
N ARG A 189 16.53 6.87 1.33
CA ARG A 189 15.34 7.69 1.63
C ARG A 189 14.45 7.63 0.40
N GLY A 190 13.46 6.75 0.43
CA GLY A 190 12.71 6.40 -0.76
C GLY A 190 11.23 6.70 -0.70
N VAL A 191 10.60 6.52 -1.85
CA VAL A 191 9.15 6.51 -2.05
C VAL A 191 8.78 5.30 -2.90
N ASN A 192 7.58 4.76 -2.70
CA ASN A 192 7.02 3.71 -3.55
C ASN A 192 6.34 4.30 -4.78
N LEU A 193 6.37 3.59 -5.90
CA LEU A 193 5.57 3.88 -7.10
C LEU A 193 4.32 2.99 -7.16
N GLY A 194 3.58 2.93 -6.05
CA GLY A 194 2.35 2.14 -5.91
C GLY A 194 1.20 2.64 -6.80
N GLY A 195 0.24 1.76 -7.11
CA GLY A 195 -0.87 2.06 -8.02
C GLY A 195 -0.48 2.26 -9.50
N TRP A 196 0.77 2.00 -9.89
CA TRP A 196 1.27 2.21 -11.26
C TRP A 196 1.29 0.93 -12.10
N LEU A 197 2.29 0.07 -11.88
CA LEU A 197 2.45 -1.19 -12.63
C LEU A 197 1.70 -2.36 -11.99
N VAL A 198 1.16 -2.13 -10.79
CA VAL A 198 0.16 -2.96 -10.12
C VAL A 198 -0.95 -2.03 -9.67
N LEU A 199 -2.19 -2.31 -10.08
CA LEU A 199 -3.34 -1.48 -9.76
C LEU A 199 -3.86 -1.76 -8.35
N GLU A 200 -4.23 -0.69 -7.66
CA GLU A 200 -4.98 -0.73 -6.41
C GLU A 200 -6.20 0.18 -6.55
N GLU A 201 -7.41 -0.37 -6.39
CA GLU A 201 -8.65 0.37 -6.68
C GLU A 201 -8.72 1.69 -5.91
N TRP A 202 -8.30 1.68 -4.64
CA TRP A 202 -8.34 2.84 -3.77
C TRP A 202 -7.38 3.97 -4.22
N MET A 203 -6.29 3.66 -4.91
CA MET A 203 -5.39 4.64 -5.51
C MET A 203 -5.86 5.08 -6.90
N ASN A 204 -6.50 4.17 -7.64
CA ASN A 204 -6.82 4.31 -9.05
C ASN A 204 -8.33 4.38 -9.31
N SER A 205 -9.11 5.00 -8.41
CA SER A 205 -10.58 4.94 -8.44
C SER A 205 -11.21 5.35 -9.77
N ASP A 206 -10.61 6.33 -10.46
CA ASP A 206 -11.09 6.81 -11.76
C ASP A 206 -10.93 5.74 -12.87
N LEU A 207 -9.90 4.91 -12.79
CA LEU A 207 -9.65 3.82 -13.74
C LEU A 207 -10.67 2.69 -13.58
N PHE A 208 -11.07 2.41 -12.33
CA PHE A 208 -12.06 1.39 -12.00
C PHE A 208 -13.51 1.89 -12.14
N GLN A 209 -13.69 3.18 -12.40
CA GLN A 209 -15.00 3.79 -12.56
C GLN A 209 -15.82 3.06 -13.63
N ASP A 210 -17.11 2.84 -13.33
CA ASP A 210 -18.05 2.14 -14.22
C ASP A 210 -17.70 0.67 -14.52
N THR A 211 -16.80 0.06 -13.74
CA THR A 211 -16.53 -1.37 -13.76
C THR A 211 -17.05 -2.07 -12.50
N LEU A 212 -17.11 -3.40 -12.51
CA LEU A 212 -17.32 -4.23 -11.31
C LEU A 212 -16.01 -4.87 -10.82
N ALA A 213 -14.87 -4.41 -11.35
CA ALA A 213 -13.57 -4.92 -10.95
C ALA A 213 -13.24 -4.47 -9.52
N VAL A 214 -12.54 -5.33 -8.79
CA VAL A 214 -12.13 -5.11 -7.39
C VAL A 214 -10.62 -5.29 -7.20
N ASP A 215 -9.92 -5.65 -8.28
CA ASP A 215 -8.49 -5.93 -8.36
C ASP A 215 -8.04 -5.89 -9.83
N GLU A 216 -6.74 -5.96 -10.09
CA GLU A 216 -6.22 -5.96 -11.46
C GLU A 216 -6.65 -7.21 -12.25
N PHE A 217 -6.84 -8.36 -11.59
CA PHE A 217 -7.27 -9.61 -12.24
C PHE A 217 -8.65 -9.46 -12.89
N THR A 218 -9.62 -8.94 -12.15
CA THR A 218 -10.98 -8.68 -12.63
C THR A 218 -11.01 -7.48 -13.56
N PHE A 219 -10.20 -6.45 -13.32
CA PHE A 219 -10.06 -5.31 -14.23
C PHE A 219 -9.55 -5.75 -15.61
N SER A 220 -8.55 -6.63 -15.64
CA SER A 220 -7.94 -7.13 -16.88
C SER A 220 -8.92 -7.95 -17.75
N SER A 221 -10.01 -8.42 -17.15
CA SER A 221 -11.11 -9.12 -17.85
C SER A 221 -12.16 -8.18 -18.45
N THR A 222 -12.07 -6.87 -18.21
CA THR A 222 -12.98 -5.88 -18.81
C THR A 222 -12.66 -5.64 -20.28
N SER A 223 -13.64 -5.14 -21.04
CA SER A 223 -13.53 -5.01 -22.50
C SER A 223 -12.48 -3.99 -22.96
N ASN A 224 -12.17 -2.98 -22.15
CA ASN A 224 -11.24 -1.89 -22.47
C ASN A 224 -9.93 -1.97 -21.69
N ALA A 225 -9.68 -3.07 -20.97
CA ALA A 225 -8.54 -3.20 -20.06
C ALA A 225 -7.19 -2.89 -20.73
N SER A 226 -6.94 -3.43 -21.92
CA SER A 226 -5.65 -3.26 -22.60
C SER A 226 -5.34 -1.78 -22.92
N GLU A 227 -6.29 -1.05 -23.49
CA GLU A 227 -6.14 0.37 -23.82
C GLU A 227 -6.06 1.23 -22.55
N ALA A 228 -6.88 0.92 -21.55
CA ALA A 228 -6.90 1.65 -20.29
C ALA A 228 -5.59 1.46 -19.50
N LEU A 229 -5.04 0.25 -19.46
CA LEU A 229 -3.74 -0.05 -18.85
C LEU A 229 -2.60 0.63 -19.57
N ALA A 230 -2.58 0.61 -20.91
CA ALA A 230 -1.53 1.27 -21.68
C ALA A 230 -1.50 2.79 -21.43
N GLU A 231 -2.68 3.44 -21.40
CA GLU A 231 -2.80 4.86 -21.06
C GLU A 231 -2.39 5.13 -19.61
N HIS A 232 -2.83 4.28 -18.66
CA HIS A 232 -2.47 4.38 -17.25
C HIS A 232 -0.96 4.29 -17.04
N TRP A 233 -0.30 3.29 -17.62
CA TRP A 233 1.15 3.15 -17.48
C TRP A 233 1.91 4.33 -18.09
N ALA A 234 1.40 4.92 -19.17
CA ALA A 234 2.01 6.07 -19.85
C ALA A 234 1.84 7.40 -19.11
N THR A 235 0.82 7.55 -18.27
CA THR A 235 0.41 8.85 -17.72
C THR A 235 0.40 8.90 -16.20
N PHE A 236 0.28 7.76 -15.52
CA PHE A 236 0.17 7.74 -14.07
C PHE A 236 1.49 8.00 -13.36
N ILE A 237 2.64 7.54 -13.85
CA ILE A 237 3.96 7.99 -13.40
C ILE A 237 4.78 8.41 -14.62
N THR A 238 5.37 9.59 -14.54
CA THR A 238 6.13 10.23 -15.62
C THR A 238 7.50 10.70 -15.12
N GLU A 239 8.37 11.14 -16.04
CA GLU A 239 9.65 11.74 -15.67
C GLU A 239 9.47 12.97 -14.77
N ASP A 240 8.42 13.78 -15.00
CA ASP A 240 8.13 14.97 -14.20
C ASP A 240 7.87 14.63 -12.73
N ASP A 241 7.25 13.47 -12.46
CA ASP A 241 7.03 13.00 -11.09
C ASP A 241 8.36 12.67 -10.40
N ILE A 242 9.32 12.08 -11.12
CA ILE A 242 10.66 11.79 -10.60
C ILE A 242 11.47 13.09 -10.45
N ALA A 243 11.34 14.03 -11.38
CA ALA A 243 11.96 15.34 -11.31
C ALA A 243 11.46 16.14 -10.09
N ALA A 244 10.18 16.01 -9.72
CA ALA A 244 9.58 16.67 -8.56
C ALA A 244 10.18 16.23 -7.21
N LEU A 245 10.84 15.07 -7.16
CA LEU A 245 11.57 14.60 -5.98
C LEU A 245 12.92 15.31 -5.80
N ASN A 246 13.42 16.01 -6.81
CA ASN A 246 14.68 16.73 -6.71
C ASN A 246 14.64 17.77 -5.58
N GLY A 247 15.67 17.81 -4.75
CA GLY A 247 15.75 18.71 -3.59
C GLY A 247 14.92 18.30 -2.38
N THR A 248 14.03 17.32 -2.50
CA THR A 248 13.27 16.79 -1.33
C THR A 248 14.14 15.97 -0.38
N GLY A 249 15.30 15.48 -0.86
CA GLY A 249 16.17 14.57 -0.13
C GLY A 249 15.84 13.08 -0.32
N ILE A 250 14.81 12.76 -1.10
CA ILE A 250 14.57 11.41 -1.62
C ILE A 250 15.68 11.03 -2.61
N ASN A 251 16.20 9.82 -2.48
CA ASN A 251 17.29 9.28 -3.28
C ASN A 251 17.04 7.85 -3.79
N ALA A 252 15.84 7.29 -3.57
CA ALA A 252 15.51 5.93 -3.96
C ALA A 252 14.04 5.77 -4.38
N LEU A 253 13.77 4.84 -5.29
CA LEU A 253 12.44 4.45 -5.73
C LEU A 253 12.25 2.95 -5.49
N ARG A 254 11.17 2.55 -4.81
CA ARG A 254 10.69 1.16 -4.79
C ARG A 254 9.57 1.02 -5.81
N ILE A 255 9.71 0.10 -6.76
CA ILE A 255 8.80 -0.02 -7.91
C ILE A 255 8.12 -1.40 -7.86
N PRO A 256 6.88 -1.46 -7.37
CA PRO A 256 6.02 -2.63 -7.46
C PRO A 256 5.80 -3.06 -8.91
N ILE A 257 6.00 -4.33 -9.23
CA ILE A 257 5.62 -4.94 -10.50
C ILE A 257 5.07 -6.35 -10.29
N GLY A 258 3.95 -6.66 -10.94
CA GLY A 258 3.31 -7.97 -10.83
C GLY A 258 4.00 -9.04 -11.68
N PHE A 259 3.93 -10.30 -11.26
CA PHE A 259 4.52 -11.43 -12.00
C PHE A 259 4.03 -11.52 -13.45
N TRP A 260 2.81 -11.04 -13.71
CA TRP A 260 2.16 -11.10 -15.02
C TRP A 260 2.87 -10.30 -16.10
N ALA A 261 3.74 -9.35 -15.74
CA ALA A 261 4.64 -8.70 -16.70
C ALA A 261 5.53 -9.74 -17.42
N TYR A 262 5.87 -10.84 -16.75
CA TYR A 262 6.81 -11.87 -17.25
C TYR A 262 6.11 -13.20 -17.54
N ASP A 263 5.17 -13.64 -16.69
CA ASP A 263 4.38 -14.87 -16.85
C ASP A 263 2.89 -14.57 -16.70
N ASN A 264 2.14 -14.53 -17.80
CA ASN A 264 0.68 -14.36 -17.77
C ASN A 264 -0.10 -15.65 -18.13
N VAL A 265 0.57 -16.81 -18.13
CA VAL A 265 -0.04 -18.07 -18.56
C VAL A 265 -1.28 -18.38 -17.69
N ASP A 266 -2.41 -18.64 -18.35
CA ASP A 266 -3.72 -18.91 -17.76
C ASP A 266 -4.27 -17.78 -16.87
N THR A 267 -3.95 -16.53 -17.19
CA THR A 267 -4.46 -15.34 -16.48
C THR A 267 -5.11 -14.33 -17.44
N PRO A 268 -6.00 -13.45 -16.96
CA PRO A 268 -6.57 -12.40 -17.78
C PRO A 268 -5.64 -11.18 -17.94
N TYR A 269 -4.51 -11.13 -17.24
CA TYR A 269 -3.62 -9.97 -17.18
C TYR A 269 -3.00 -9.59 -18.53
N HIS A 270 -2.76 -8.29 -18.70
CA HIS A 270 -2.07 -7.73 -19.86
C HIS A 270 -0.58 -7.52 -19.55
N LYS A 271 0.26 -7.63 -20.58
CA LYS A 271 1.72 -7.39 -20.51
C LYS A 271 2.09 -6.01 -21.06
N GLY A 272 3.28 -5.53 -20.70
CA GLY A 272 3.87 -4.28 -21.21
C GLY A 272 4.40 -3.36 -20.10
N GLN A 273 4.13 -3.67 -18.84
CA GLN A 273 4.58 -2.92 -17.67
C GLN A 273 6.11 -2.82 -17.57
N ASP A 274 6.83 -3.83 -18.02
CA ASP A 274 8.30 -3.90 -17.91
C ASP A 274 9.00 -2.83 -18.77
N GLU A 275 8.40 -2.41 -19.88
CA GLU A 275 8.88 -1.26 -20.67
C GLU A 275 8.81 0.06 -19.87
N TYR A 276 7.82 0.20 -19.00
CA TYR A 276 7.66 1.38 -18.15
C TYR A 276 8.57 1.32 -16.92
N LEU A 277 8.80 0.13 -16.37
CA LEU A 277 9.84 -0.10 -15.37
C LEU A 277 11.22 0.34 -15.90
N GLU A 278 11.57 -0.04 -17.14
CA GLU A 278 12.82 0.41 -17.78
C GLU A 278 12.91 1.94 -17.92
N LYS A 279 11.81 2.60 -18.31
CA LYS A 279 11.75 4.08 -18.37
C LYS A 279 12.01 4.69 -16.99
N ALA A 280 11.37 4.19 -15.94
CA ALA A 280 11.59 4.67 -14.58
C ALA A 280 13.02 4.45 -14.09
N ILE A 281 13.65 3.32 -14.43
CA ILE A 281 15.07 3.10 -14.15
C ILE A 281 15.95 4.11 -14.89
N GLY A 282 15.61 4.44 -16.14
CA GLY A 282 16.27 5.50 -16.91
C GLY A 282 16.16 6.87 -16.25
N TRP A 283 14.96 7.25 -15.81
CA TRP A 283 14.72 8.50 -15.08
C TRP A 283 15.48 8.52 -13.75
N ALA A 284 15.41 7.44 -12.96
CA ALA A 284 16.14 7.33 -11.70
C ALA A 284 17.65 7.55 -11.91
N LYS A 285 18.24 6.93 -12.93
CA LYS A 285 19.65 7.14 -13.30
C LYS A 285 19.96 8.60 -13.64
N GLN A 286 19.09 9.29 -14.38
CA GLN A 286 19.25 10.70 -14.73
C GLN A 286 19.24 11.62 -13.51
N TYR A 287 18.41 11.31 -12.51
CA TYR A 287 18.31 12.09 -11.27
C TYR A 287 19.20 11.56 -10.13
N GLY A 288 20.07 10.58 -10.39
CA GLY A 288 21.00 10.02 -9.40
C GLY A 288 20.31 9.27 -8.26
N MET A 289 19.16 8.64 -8.54
CA MET A 289 18.38 7.85 -7.58
C MET A 289 18.63 6.36 -7.77
N SER A 290 18.57 5.62 -6.66
CA SER A 290 18.59 4.16 -6.65
C SER A 290 17.20 3.57 -6.94
N VAL A 291 17.15 2.35 -7.47
CA VAL A 291 15.93 1.60 -7.73
C VAL A 291 15.95 0.26 -7.01
N TRP A 292 14.84 -0.03 -6.34
CA TRP A 292 14.46 -1.34 -5.83
C TRP A 292 13.30 -1.84 -6.69
N VAL A 293 13.50 -2.96 -7.39
CA VAL A 293 12.44 -3.63 -8.17
C VAL A 293 11.74 -4.66 -7.28
N ASP A 294 10.45 -4.51 -7.07
CA ASP A 294 9.68 -5.35 -6.15
C ASP A 294 8.69 -6.25 -6.89
N CYS A 295 8.83 -7.57 -6.72
CA CYS A 295 7.85 -8.54 -7.21
C CYS A 295 6.59 -8.51 -6.32
N HIS A 296 5.72 -7.55 -6.60
CA HIS A 296 4.64 -7.17 -5.70
C HIS A 296 3.45 -8.14 -5.70
N GLY A 297 3.24 -8.85 -6.81
CA GLY A 297 2.24 -9.91 -6.93
C GLY A 297 2.89 -11.19 -7.40
N SER A 298 2.67 -12.30 -6.70
CA SER A 298 3.18 -13.63 -7.07
C SER A 298 2.08 -14.52 -7.67
N PRO A 299 2.41 -15.50 -8.54
CA PRO A 299 1.44 -16.48 -9.04
C PRO A 299 0.59 -17.08 -7.91
N GLY A 300 -0.73 -17.09 -8.10
CA GLY A 300 -1.68 -17.60 -7.10
C GLY A 300 -2.04 -16.64 -5.96
N SER A 301 -1.43 -15.45 -5.90
CA SER A 301 -1.50 -14.48 -4.80
C SER A 301 -0.95 -15.01 -3.47
N GLN A 302 0.01 -14.27 -2.93
CA GLN A 302 0.72 -14.59 -1.70
C GLN A 302 -0.01 -14.10 -0.43
N ASN A 303 -1.04 -13.26 -0.56
CA ASN A 303 -1.74 -12.67 0.59
C ASN A 303 -3.24 -12.42 0.38
N GLY A 304 -3.76 -12.54 -0.84
CA GLY A 304 -5.17 -12.36 -1.15
C GLY A 304 -5.62 -10.91 -1.06
N TYR A 305 -4.71 -9.96 -1.05
CA TYR A 305 -5.02 -8.54 -1.17
C TYR A 305 -5.14 -8.13 -2.64
N ASP A 306 -5.92 -7.09 -2.90
CA ASP A 306 -6.02 -6.48 -4.23
C ASP A 306 -4.64 -6.02 -4.74
N SER A 307 -3.77 -5.53 -3.84
CA SER A 307 -2.37 -5.17 -4.13
C SER A 307 -1.52 -6.32 -4.67
N SER A 308 -1.88 -7.59 -4.43
CA SER A 308 -1.20 -8.73 -5.08
C SER A 308 -1.65 -8.99 -6.53
N GLY A 309 -2.60 -8.18 -7.02
CA GLY A 309 -3.28 -8.31 -8.30
C GLY A 309 -4.59 -9.11 -8.24
N ARG A 310 -4.81 -9.91 -7.19
CA ARG A 310 -6.00 -10.76 -7.05
C ARG A 310 -6.49 -10.86 -5.61
N LEU A 311 -7.66 -10.28 -5.35
CA LEU A 311 -8.32 -10.27 -4.05
C LEU A 311 -8.92 -11.65 -3.70
N GLY A 312 -8.76 -12.05 -2.44
CA GLY A 312 -9.46 -13.16 -1.79
C GLY A 312 -8.79 -14.53 -1.88
N ILE A 313 -8.32 -14.96 -3.05
CA ILE A 313 -7.69 -16.29 -3.21
C ILE A 313 -6.22 -16.22 -2.81
N ILE A 314 -5.73 -17.25 -2.11
CA ILE A 314 -4.33 -17.38 -1.68
C ILE A 314 -3.87 -18.80 -2.02
N ASP A 315 -3.36 -18.96 -3.23
CA ASP A 315 -2.91 -20.23 -3.81
C ASP A 315 -1.40 -20.23 -4.09
N TRP A 316 -0.64 -19.23 -3.62
CA TRP A 316 0.79 -19.09 -3.90
C TRP A 316 1.61 -20.34 -3.53
N GLN A 317 1.31 -20.97 -2.38
CA GLN A 317 1.95 -22.22 -1.95
C GLN A 317 1.29 -23.49 -2.50
N GLN A 318 0.37 -23.37 -3.45
CA GLN A 318 -0.34 -24.50 -4.06
C GLN A 318 0.14 -24.78 -5.48
N GLY A 319 0.09 -26.06 -5.88
CA GLY A 319 0.48 -26.48 -7.23
C GLY A 319 1.92 -26.10 -7.57
N ASP A 320 2.12 -25.45 -8.72
CA ASP A 320 3.43 -25.05 -9.23
C ASP A 320 3.73 -23.55 -9.01
N ASN A 321 2.89 -22.83 -8.27
CA ASN A 321 2.97 -21.38 -8.14
C ASN A 321 4.29 -20.89 -7.50
N LEU A 322 4.87 -21.64 -6.56
CA LEU A 322 6.19 -21.32 -5.99
C LEU A 322 7.32 -21.40 -7.03
N ASN A 323 7.31 -22.41 -7.90
CA ASN A 323 8.32 -22.55 -8.96
C ASN A 323 8.13 -21.51 -10.06
N ARG A 324 6.88 -21.19 -10.40
CA ARG A 324 6.55 -20.09 -11.31
C ARG A 324 7.04 -18.75 -10.76
N SER A 325 6.86 -18.51 -9.45
CA SER A 325 7.39 -17.32 -8.77
C SER A 325 8.91 -17.23 -8.93
N ILE A 326 9.64 -18.33 -8.69
CA ILE A 326 11.10 -18.38 -8.88
C ILE A 326 11.48 -18.12 -10.34
N SER A 327 10.77 -18.69 -11.30
CA SER A 327 11.06 -18.51 -12.74
C SER A 327 10.88 -17.06 -13.20
N VAL A 328 9.87 -16.37 -12.67
CA VAL A 328 9.67 -14.94 -12.88
C VAL A 328 10.82 -14.13 -12.27
N LEU A 329 11.22 -14.44 -11.04
CA LEU A 329 12.32 -13.78 -10.36
C LEU A 329 13.67 -14.00 -11.07
N GLU A 330 13.93 -15.20 -11.62
CA GLU A 330 15.11 -15.45 -12.46
C GLU A 330 15.10 -14.57 -13.71
N THR A 331 13.93 -14.35 -14.32
CA THR A 331 13.78 -13.46 -15.49
C THR A 331 14.08 -12.01 -15.12
N MET A 332 13.52 -11.52 -14.01
CA MET A 332 13.80 -10.19 -13.48
C MET A 332 15.29 -10.02 -13.15
N ALA A 333 15.90 -11.01 -12.50
CA ALA A 333 17.29 -10.98 -12.07
C ALA A 333 18.29 -11.04 -13.24
N ALA A 334 17.99 -11.80 -14.29
CA ALA A 334 18.82 -11.85 -15.49
C ALA A 334 18.90 -10.49 -16.21
N LYS A 335 17.85 -9.66 -16.07
CA LYS A 335 17.77 -8.32 -16.66
C LYS A 335 18.24 -7.25 -15.68
N TYR A 336 17.48 -6.97 -14.62
CA TYR A 336 17.75 -5.87 -13.69
C TYR A 336 18.87 -6.16 -12.70
N GLY A 337 19.27 -7.43 -12.56
CA GLY A 337 20.47 -7.83 -11.85
C GLY A 337 21.72 -7.88 -12.73
N ALA A 338 21.66 -7.39 -13.97
CA ALA A 338 22.82 -7.32 -14.86
C ALA A 338 23.77 -6.17 -14.49
N GLU A 339 25.06 -6.32 -14.78
CA GLU A 339 26.10 -5.31 -14.53
C GLU A 339 25.75 -3.92 -15.12
N GLU A 340 25.03 -3.88 -16.25
CA GLU A 340 24.60 -2.62 -16.88
C GLU A 340 23.66 -1.77 -16.00
N TYR A 341 22.96 -2.40 -15.06
CA TYR A 341 22.08 -1.77 -14.09
C TYR A 341 22.76 -1.48 -12.74
N ALA A 342 24.03 -1.88 -12.54
CA ALA A 342 24.72 -1.80 -11.24
C ALA A 342 24.88 -0.38 -10.67
N GLY A 343 24.76 0.64 -11.51
CA GLY A 343 24.78 2.04 -11.10
C GLY A 343 23.43 2.62 -10.67
N VAL A 344 22.34 1.85 -10.75
CA VAL A 344 20.97 2.34 -10.47
C VAL A 344 20.12 1.31 -9.72
N VAL A 345 20.09 0.04 -10.14
CA VAL A 345 19.30 -1.00 -9.44
C VAL A 345 20.12 -1.57 -8.29
N VAL A 346 19.63 -1.35 -7.07
CA VAL A 346 20.28 -1.76 -5.82
C VAL A 346 19.54 -2.90 -5.12
N GLY A 347 18.29 -3.18 -5.50
CA GLY A 347 17.46 -4.19 -4.85
C GLY A 347 16.54 -4.93 -5.82
N ILE A 348 16.39 -6.24 -5.63
CA ILE A 348 15.26 -7.03 -6.12
C ILE A 348 14.59 -7.70 -4.93
N GLU A 349 13.30 -7.44 -4.72
CA GLU A 349 12.51 -8.11 -3.69
C GLU A 349 11.77 -9.32 -4.25
N LEU A 350 11.90 -10.43 -3.52
CA LEU A 350 11.43 -11.75 -3.94
C LEU A 350 9.90 -11.82 -3.99
N THR A 351 9.22 -11.27 -3.00
CA THR A 351 7.77 -11.23 -2.95
C THR A 351 7.32 -10.22 -1.88
N ASN A 352 6.36 -9.37 -2.23
CA ASN A 352 5.76 -8.42 -1.30
C ASN A 352 4.78 -9.11 -0.34
N GLU A 353 4.86 -8.83 0.94
CA GLU A 353 3.83 -9.15 1.94
C GLU A 353 3.21 -10.57 1.87
N PRO A 354 3.98 -11.67 1.77
CA PRO A 354 3.38 -13.00 1.80
C PRO A 354 2.75 -13.24 3.17
N MET A 355 1.47 -13.58 3.22
CA MET A 355 0.79 -13.79 4.50
C MET A 355 1.41 -15.01 5.21
N ALA A 356 1.92 -14.86 6.44
CA ALA A 356 2.54 -15.97 7.20
C ALA A 356 1.55 -17.03 7.72
N GLY A 357 0.24 -16.79 7.61
CA GLY A 357 -0.82 -17.65 8.12
C GLY A 357 -1.57 -18.42 7.03
N PHE A 358 -2.44 -19.35 7.46
CA PHE A 358 -3.25 -20.17 6.56
C PHE A 358 -3.95 -19.30 5.49
N PRO A 359 -3.87 -19.68 4.20
CA PRO A 359 -3.45 -21.00 3.69
C PRO A 359 -1.95 -21.17 3.44
N ASN A 360 -1.12 -20.14 3.66
CA ASN A 360 0.32 -20.28 3.61
C ASN A 360 0.87 -20.87 4.93
N ASP A 361 2.08 -21.43 4.84
CA ASP A 361 2.91 -21.84 5.97
C ASP A 361 4.21 -21.02 5.95
N LEU A 362 4.52 -20.35 7.07
CA LEU A 362 5.73 -19.54 7.20
C LEU A 362 7.03 -20.32 7.01
N ASN A 363 7.08 -21.60 7.39
CA ASN A 363 8.27 -22.43 7.17
C ASN A 363 8.45 -22.77 5.69
N VAL A 364 7.36 -22.97 4.95
CA VAL A 364 7.40 -23.10 3.49
C VAL A 364 7.86 -21.80 2.86
N THR A 365 7.36 -20.64 3.33
CA THR A 365 7.84 -19.32 2.89
C THR A 365 9.34 -19.19 3.12
N ARG A 366 9.85 -19.52 4.32
CA ARG A 366 11.27 -19.45 4.64
C ARG A 366 12.13 -20.38 3.77
N GLN A 367 11.68 -21.62 3.55
CA GLN A 367 12.38 -22.55 2.67
C GLN A 367 12.41 -22.01 1.24
N TRP A 368 11.27 -21.54 0.73
CA TRP A 368 11.16 -20.92 -0.57
C TRP A 368 12.06 -19.70 -0.71
N THR A 369 12.17 -18.83 0.31
CA THR A 369 13.10 -17.69 0.30
C THR A 369 14.53 -18.13 0.06
N GLN A 370 14.98 -19.24 0.66
CA GLN A 370 16.34 -19.75 0.44
C GLN A 370 16.55 -20.25 -0.98
N ASP A 371 15.56 -20.99 -1.51
CA ASP A 371 15.61 -21.55 -2.85
C ASP A 371 15.55 -20.44 -3.92
N ALA A 372 14.63 -19.49 -3.75
CA ALA A 372 14.48 -18.31 -4.60
C ALA A 372 15.73 -17.42 -4.55
N TYR A 373 16.30 -17.18 -3.36
CA TYR A 373 17.55 -16.45 -3.23
C TYR A 373 18.68 -17.10 -4.04
N ALA A 374 18.86 -18.42 -3.93
CA ALA A 374 19.90 -19.14 -4.66
C ALA A 374 19.69 -19.05 -6.18
N ALA A 375 18.45 -19.23 -6.64
CA ALA A 375 18.10 -19.16 -8.06
C ALA A 375 18.31 -17.74 -8.63
N VAL A 376 17.82 -16.71 -7.94
CA VAL A 376 18.01 -15.30 -8.31
C VAL A 376 19.48 -14.96 -8.32
N LYS A 377 20.22 -15.29 -7.26
CA LYS A 377 21.65 -14.97 -7.15
C LYS A 377 22.47 -15.58 -8.28
N ALA A 378 22.09 -16.75 -8.79
CA ALA A 378 22.75 -17.40 -9.93
C ALA A 378 22.59 -16.64 -11.26
N LYS A 379 21.62 -15.71 -11.37
CA LYS A 379 21.42 -14.86 -12.56
C LYS A 379 22.04 -13.48 -12.45
N VAL A 380 22.34 -13.03 -11.23
CA VAL A 380 22.84 -11.68 -10.96
C VAL A 380 24.31 -11.56 -11.31
N THR A 381 24.64 -10.58 -12.16
CA THR A 381 26.03 -10.17 -12.43
C THR A 381 26.41 -8.86 -11.73
N ASN A 382 25.43 -8.03 -11.38
CA ASN A 382 25.59 -6.82 -10.58
C ASN A 382 26.11 -7.15 -9.16
N PRO A 383 27.34 -6.72 -8.79
CA PRO A 383 27.92 -7.03 -7.48
C PRO A 383 27.27 -6.24 -6.33
N ASN A 384 26.57 -5.16 -6.63
CA ASN A 384 25.96 -4.26 -5.66
C ASN A 384 24.49 -4.59 -5.36
N LEU A 385 23.91 -5.58 -6.04
CA LEU A 385 22.50 -5.90 -5.88
C LEU A 385 22.23 -6.63 -4.55
N GLN A 386 21.29 -6.12 -3.76
CA GLN A 386 20.64 -6.86 -2.68
C GLN A 386 19.42 -7.63 -3.17
N ILE A 387 19.22 -8.82 -2.62
CA ILE A 387 18.02 -9.63 -2.81
C ILE A 387 17.25 -9.57 -1.49
N LEU A 388 16.01 -9.09 -1.55
CA LEU A 388 15.23 -8.73 -0.37
C LEU A 388 14.06 -9.68 -0.16
N MET A 389 13.71 -9.89 1.10
CA MET A 389 12.52 -10.64 1.51
C MET A 389 11.73 -9.83 2.53
N GLN A 390 10.43 -9.68 2.29
CA GLN A 390 9.48 -9.11 3.23
C GLN A 390 9.24 -10.06 4.43
N ASP A 391 9.05 -9.51 5.63
CA ASP A 391 8.95 -10.24 6.89
C ASP A 391 7.69 -11.13 7.10
N ALA A 392 6.87 -11.30 6.07
CA ALA A 392 5.64 -12.06 6.02
C ALA A 392 4.59 -11.71 7.09
N TYR A 393 4.63 -10.49 7.66
CA TYR A 393 3.87 -10.12 8.86
C TYR A 393 4.21 -10.95 10.12
N ALA A 394 5.27 -11.76 10.06
CA ALA A 394 5.72 -12.58 11.19
C ALA A 394 6.54 -11.75 12.20
N GLY A 395 6.89 -10.52 11.85
CA GLY A 395 7.82 -9.68 12.57
C GLY A 395 9.27 -10.01 12.22
N ILE A 396 10.04 -8.97 11.98
CA ILE A 396 11.37 -9.07 11.39
C ILE A 396 12.36 -9.90 12.23
N ASP A 397 12.24 -9.91 13.55
CA ASP A 397 13.12 -10.68 14.45
C ASP A 397 13.00 -12.19 14.22
N THR A 398 11.85 -12.67 13.74
CA THR A 398 11.61 -14.10 13.49
C THR A 398 12.37 -14.60 12.26
N TRP A 399 12.86 -13.70 11.42
CA TRP A 399 13.59 -14.03 10.19
C TRP A 399 15.11 -14.10 10.37
N ILE A 400 15.63 -13.66 11.52
CA ILE A 400 17.07 -13.63 11.79
C ILE A 400 17.75 -14.99 11.56
N PRO A 401 17.22 -16.13 12.03
CA PRO A 401 17.85 -17.43 11.77
C PRO A 401 17.93 -17.77 10.28
N THR A 402 16.88 -17.46 9.50
CA THR A 402 16.87 -17.68 8.05
C THR A 402 17.84 -16.74 7.34
N ALA A 403 17.92 -15.48 7.75
CA ALA A 403 18.89 -14.51 7.23
C ALA A 403 20.33 -14.95 7.51
N GLU A 404 20.63 -15.41 8.73
CA GLU A 404 21.94 -15.95 9.10
C GLU A 404 22.31 -17.18 8.28
N GLU A 405 21.35 -18.06 7.96
CA GLU A 405 21.60 -19.21 7.09
C GLU A 405 21.96 -18.79 5.66
N ILE A 406 21.23 -17.83 5.10
CA ILE A 406 21.49 -17.30 3.75
C ILE A 406 22.85 -16.57 3.71
N ILE A 407 23.11 -15.69 4.67
CA ILE A 407 24.37 -14.93 4.77
C ILE A 407 25.55 -15.85 5.07
N GLY A 408 25.36 -16.84 5.94
CA GLY A 408 26.36 -17.82 6.35
C GLY A 408 26.88 -18.70 5.22
N LYS A 409 26.11 -18.81 4.12
CA LYS A 409 26.55 -19.41 2.85
C LYS A 409 27.54 -18.52 2.06
N GLY A 410 28.00 -17.41 2.66
CA GLY A 410 29.07 -16.54 2.17
C GLY A 410 28.60 -15.29 1.43
N SER A 411 27.29 -15.04 1.39
CA SER A 411 26.71 -14.00 0.54
C SER A 411 26.14 -12.83 1.35
N LYS A 412 26.85 -11.70 1.36
CA LYS A 412 26.42 -10.43 1.97
C LYS A 412 25.46 -9.63 1.07
N THR A 413 24.63 -10.32 0.29
CA THR A 413 23.68 -9.68 -0.66
C THR A 413 22.23 -10.03 -0.35
N PHE A 414 21.94 -10.50 0.86
CA PHE A 414 20.59 -10.68 1.36
C PHE A 414 20.23 -9.51 2.28
N ALA A 415 19.00 -9.04 2.17
CA ALA A 415 18.45 -7.99 3.02
C ALA A 415 16.99 -8.30 3.35
N MET A 416 16.43 -7.60 4.32
CA MET A 416 15.06 -7.78 4.76
C MET A 416 14.25 -6.49 4.60
N ASP A 417 12.96 -6.69 4.37
CA ASP A 417 11.95 -5.65 4.36
C ASP A 417 10.91 -5.87 5.48
N THR A 418 10.45 -4.79 6.10
CA THR A 418 9.33 -4.76 7.05
C THR A 418 8.44 -3.54 6.79
N HIS A 419 7.13 -3.72 6.92
CA HIS A 419 6.14 -2.68 6.67
C HIS A 419 5.54 -2.20 7.99
N LEU A 420 5.60 -0.90 8.23
CA LEU A 420 5.26 -0.31 9.53
C LEU A 420 4.10 0.68 9.40
N TYR A 421 2.90 0.18 9.71
CA TYR A 421 1.65 0.92 9.73
C TYR A 421 1.01 0.88 11.12
N GLN A 422 0.20 1.90 11.45
CA GLN A 422 -0.55 1.97 12.71
C GLN A 422 -2.03 2.34 12.48
N LEU A 423 -2.71 1.62 11.58
CA LEU A 423 -4.12 1.88 11.27
C LEU A 423 -4.97 0.63 10.96
N TYR A 424 -4.36 -0.56 10.87
CA TYR A 424 -5.05 -1.77 10.41
C TYR A 424 -5.52 -2.70 11.54
N THR A 425 -5.09 -2.43 12.79
CA THR A 425 -5.51 -3.25 13.94
C THR A 425 -6.45 -2.48 14.86
N PRO A 426 -7.35 -3.16 15.60
CA PRO A 426 -8.15 -2.52 16.64
C PRO A 426 -7.30 -1.86 17.74
N ALA A 427 -6.10 -2.39 18.01
CA ALA A 427 -5.19 -1.82 18.98
C ALA A 427 -4.69 -0.45 18.50
N ASP A 428 -4.23 -0.34 17.25
CA ASP A 428 -3.77 0.92 16.70
C ASP A 428 -4.91 1.94 16.58
N ASN A 429 -6.10 1.51 16.14
CA ASN A 429 -7.28 2.35 16.04
C ASN A 429 -7.85 2.82 17.40
N SER A 430 -7.23 2.44 18.51
CA SER A 430 -7.58 2.91 19.85
C SER A 430 -6.63 3.97 20.39
N LEU A 431 -5.57 4.30 19.64
CA LEU A 431 -4.51 5.20 20.08
C LEU A 431 -4.81 6.65 19.70
N ASN A 432 -4.39 7.57 20.57
CA ASN A 432 -4.27 8.97 20.21
C ASN A 432 -2.89 9.26 19.59
N GLN A 433 -2.67 10.47 19.07
CA GLN A 433 -1.43 10.78 18.33
C GLN A 433 -0.17 10.62 19.20
N ALA A 434 -0.22 10.98 20.48
CA ALA A 434 0.92 10.83 21.38
C ALA A 434 1.27 9.35 21.60
N GLN A 435 0.27 8.48 21.68
CA GLN A 435 0.46 7.04 21.77
C GLN A 435 1.03 6.46 20.46
N HIS A 436 0.55 6.91 19.30
CA HIS A 436 1.14 6.52 18.00
C HIS A 436 2.61 6.91 17.90
N ILE A 437 2.97 8.13 18.31
CA ILE A 437 4.36 8.60 18.35
C ILE A 437 5.20 7.72 19.27
N ASN A 438 4.72 7.42 20.49
CA ASN A 438 5.44 6.53 21.42
C ASN A 438 5.64 5.13 20.84
N GLN A 439 4.63 4.58 20.17
CA GLN A 439 4.73 3.27 19.52
C GLN A 439 5.74 3.30 18.36
N ALA A 440 5.73 4.35 17.53
CA ALA A 440 6.72 4.52 16.46
C ALA A 440 8.15 4.61 17.02
N CYS A 441 8.34 5.39 18.08
CA CYS A 441 9.63 5.48 18.78
C CYS A 441 10.11 4.12 19.32
N GLY A 442 9.20 3.20 19.64
CA GLY A 442 9.51 1.85 20.10
C GLY A 442 10.07 0.92 19.01
N TRP A 443 9.85 1.21 17.73
CA TRP A 443 10.40 0.39 16.63
C TRP A 443 11.94 0.42 16.55
N VAL A 444 12.59 1.37 17.22
CA VAL A 444 14.06 1.47 17.28
C VAL A 444 14.73 0.17 17.73
N ASP A 445 14.13 -0.56 18.68
CA ASP A 445 14.75 -1.75 19.27
C ASP A 445 14.76 -2.92 18.29
N GLN A 446 13.61 -3.21 17.68
CA GLN A 446 13.46 -4.29 16.70
C GLN A 446 14.26 -3.99 15.42
N LEU A 447 14.14 -2.77 14.89
CA LEU A 447 14.89 -2.38 13.69
C LEU A 447 16.40 -2.42 13.93
N SER A 448 16.90 -1.89 15.05
CA SER A 448 18.35 -1.91 15.34
C SER A 448 18.89 -3.32 15.55
N THR A 449 18.10 -4.20 16.16
CA THR A 449 18.48 -5.59 16.42
C THR A 449 18.61 -6.35 15.11
N SER A 450 17.60 -6.24 14.24
CA SER A 450 17.62 -6.87 12.93
C SER A 450 18.73 -6.30 12.03
N ASN A 451 18.82 -4.98 11.95
CA ASN A 451 19.77 -4.27 11.09
C ASN A 451 21.24 -4.48 11.50
N ALA A 452 21.50 -4.96 12.72
CA ALA A 452 22.84 -5.38 13.16
C ALA A 452 23.28 -6.73 12.56
N VAL A 453 22.34 -7.55 12.08
CA VAL A 453 22.61 -8.89 11.53
C VAL A 453 22.45 -8.91 10.01
N VAL A 454 21.40 -8.29 9.50
CA VAL A 454 21.03 -8.24 8.08
C VAL A 454 20.54 -6.83 7.76
N PRO A 455 20.92 -6.21 6.62
CA PRO A 455 20.37 -4.92 6.25
C PRO A 455 18.85 -4.96 6.24
N THR A 456 18.22 -4.09 7.04
CA THR A 456 16.78 -4.05 7.22
C THR A 456 16.25 -2.71 6.74
N TYR A 457 15.28 -2.75 5.84
CA TYR A 457 14.60 -1.58 5.30
C TYR A 457 13.17 -1.51 5.83
N VAL A 458 12.66 -0.29 5.93
CA VAL A 458 11.21 -0.06 6.11
C VAL A 458 10.62 0.24 4.74
N GLY A 459 10.31 -0.79 3.96
CA GLY A 459 9.86 -0.69 2.58
C GLY A 459 8.50 -0.04 2.42
N GLU A 460 7.71 0.01 3.49
CA GLU A 460 6.45 0.74 3.51
C GLU A 460 6.14 1.36 4.88
N TRP A 461 5.69 2.62 4.83
CA TRP A 461 5.14 3.37 5.96
C TRP A 461 4.25 4.51 5.42
N ALA A 462 3.38 5.06 6.26
CA ALA A 462 2.49 6.17 5.87
C ALA A 462 2.31 7.21 6.98
N THR A 463 1.61 8.29 6.64
CA THR A 463 1.30 9.40 7.57
C THR A 463 0.01 9.19 8.36
N GLN A 464 -0.75 8.14 8.05
CA GLN A 464 -2.13 7.95 8.54
C GLN A 464 -2.19 7.10 9.80
N THR A 465 -3.03 7.53 10.76
CA THR A 465 -3.18 6.89 12.08
C THR A 465 -4.63 6.84 12.58
N ASN A 466 -5.61 7.34 11.81
CA ASN A 466 -7.02 7.41 12.20
C ASN A 466 -7.26 8.14 13.54
N ILE A 467 -6.87 9.41 13.61
CA ILE A 467 -7.10 10.28 14.77
C ILE A 467 -7.94 11.50 14.42
N CYS A 468 -8.52 12.10 15.46
CA CYS A 468 -9.12 13.43 15.42
C CYS A 468 -8.39 14.39 16.35
N VAL A 469 -8.37 15.67 15.99
CA VAL A 469 -7.75 16.78 16.71
C VAL A 469 -8.83 17.77 17.12
N ASN A 470 -8.94 17.99 18.43
CA ASN A 470 -9.87 18.95 19.02
C ASN A 470 -9.32 20.39 18.96
N PRO A 471 -10.15 21.43 19.16
CA PRO A 471 -9.71 22.83 19.17
C PRO A 471 -8.65 23.19 20.23
N ASP A 472 -8.54 22.38 21.29
CA ASP A 472 -7.51 22.51 22.34
C ASP A 472 -6.21 21.75 22.02
N ASN A 473 -6.08 21.24 20.79
CA ASN A 473 -5.00 20.38 20.28
C ASN A 473 -4.88 19.01 20.95
N SER A 474 -5.84 18.61 21.80
CA SER A 474 -5.91 17.22 22.26
C SER A 474 -6.30 16.31 21.11
N THR A 475 -5.79 15.07 21.13
CA THR A 475 -6.09 14.08 20.10
C THR A 475 -6.86 12.90 20.67
N SER A 476 -7.77 12.37 19.87
CA SER A 476 -8.57 11.18 20.18
C SER A 476 -8.50 10.20 19.03
N ALA A 477 -8.57 8.90 19.33
CA ALA A 477 -8.65 7.86 18.32
C ALA A 477 -9.98 7.94 17.53
N GLY A 478 -9.96 7.54 16.28
CA GLY A 478 -11.13 7.37 15.42
C GLY A 478 -11.17 8.30 14.21
N THR A 479 -12.19 8.11 13.39
CA THR A 479 -12.39 8.80 12.11
C THR A 479 -13.52 9.84 12.16
N SER A 480 -14.08 10.10 13.34
CA SER A 480 -15.17 11.06 13.54
C SER A 480 -15.15 11.62 14.96
N CYS A 481 -15.54 12.87 15.13
CA CYS A 481 -15.66 13.50 16.45
C CYS A 481 -16.91 14.40 16.55
N THR A 482 -17.38 14.61 17.78
CA THR A 482 -18.60 15.39 18.07
C THR A 482 -18.30 16.77 18.66
N VAL A 483 -17.06 17.04 19.03
CA VAL A 483 -16.62 18.33 19.56
C VAL A 483 -16.67 19.38 18.45
N THR A 484 -17.34 20.50 18.69
CA THR A 484 -17.43 21.59 17.71
C THR A 484 -16.03 22.10 17.35
N GLY A 485 -15.71 22.13 16.06
CA GLY A 485 -14.40 22.55 15.56
C GLY A 485 -13.31 21.47 15.61
N CYS A 486 -13.65 20.26 16.04
CA CYS A 486 -12.77 19.12 15.87
C CYS A 486 -12.70 18.68 14.40
N GLN A 487 -11.54 18.16 14.01
CA GLN A 487 -11.26 17.65 12.67
C GLN A 487 -10.59 16.29 12.75
N CYS A 488 -10.89 15.38 11.82
CA CYS A 488 -10.31 14.04 11.76
C CYS A 488 -9.42 13.85 10.54
N GLN A 489 -8.45 12.94 10.61
CA GLN A 489 -7.64 12.56 9.45
C GLN A 489 -8.47 11.94 8.31
N ALA A 490 -9.68 11.47 8.62
CA ALA A 490 -10.64 10.99 7.62
C ALA A 490 -11.30 12.13 6.83
N ASP A 491 -11.25 13.39 7.30
CA ASP A 491 -11.74 14.53 6.55
C ASP A 491 -10.84 14.80 5.33
N ALA A 492 -11.40 15.44 4.30
CA ALA A 492 -10.67 15.75 3.07
C ALA A 492 -9.38 16.52 3.38
N PHE A 493 -8.25 16.03 2.88
CA PHE A 493 -6.91 16.57 3.17
C PHE A 493 -6.78 18.07 2.88
N SER A 494 -7.44 18.57 1.82
CA SER A 494 -7.48 19.99 1.46
C SER A 494 -8.14 20.90 2.51
N THR A 495 -8.89 20.32 3.44
CA THR A 495 -9.58 21.04 4.51
C THR A 495 -8.81 21.03 5.82
N TRP A 496 -7.70 20.29 5.92
CA TRP A 496 -6.95 20.14 7.16
C TRP A 496 -6.43 21.48 7.69
N ASN A 497 -6.73 21.74 8.97
CA ASN A 497 -6.26 22.92 9.67
C ASN A 497 -4.82 22.72 10.18
N SER A 498 -4.21 23.80 10.67
CA SER A 498 -2.82 23.77 11.16
C SER A 498 -2.58 22.82 12.33
N ALA A 499 -3.59 22.56 13.17
CA ALA A 499 -3.48 21.63 14.29
C ALA A 499 -3.41 20.18 13.79
N MET A 500 -4.25 19.80 12.83
CA MET A 500 -4.20 18.49 12.17
C MET A 500 -2.88 18.26 11.44
N ILE A 501 -2.42 19.28 10.69
CA ILE A 501 -1.13 19.24 10.00
C ILE A 501 0.01 19.06 11.01
N ALA A 502 0.01 19.80 12.12
CA ALA A 502 1.04 19.70 13.15
C ALA A 502 1.08 18.30 13.81
N GLN A 503 -0.08 17.74 14.19
CA GLN A 503 -0.16 16.40 14.82
C GLN A 503 0.33 15.29 13.87
N THR A 504 -0.09 15.35 12.61
CA THR A 504 0.37 14.42 11.58
C THR A 504 1.88 14.57 11.34
N ARG A 505 2.36 15.82 11.28
CA ARG A 505 3.79 16.13 11.08
C ARG A 505 4.67 15.63 12.23
N MET A 506 4.19 15.71 13.47
CA MET A 506 4.88 15.14 14.64
C MET A 506 5.07 13.63 14.48
N PHE A 507 4.03 12.90 14.09
CA PHE A 507 4.11 11.46 13.84
C PHE A 507 5.07 11.11 12.70
N VAL A 508 5.01 11.82 11.58
CA VAL A 508 5.95 11.63 10.46
C VAL A 508 7.39 11.86 10.90
N GLU A 509 7.70 12.94 11.61
CA GLU A 509 9.06 13.23 12.05
C GLU A 509 9.59 12.19 13.04
N ALA A 510 8.73 11.65 13.93
CA ALA A 510 9.11 10.58 14.85
C ALA A 510 9.46 9.29 14.10
N GLN A 511 8.67 8.90 13.09
CA GLN A 511 8.97 7.76 12.22
C GLN A 511 10.31 7.94 11.51
N LEU A 512 10.52 9.09 10.86
CA LEU A 512 11.77 9.39 10.15
C LEU A 512 13.00 9.38 11.07
N ASP A 513 12.89 9.91 12.28
CA ASP A 513 13.96 9.86 13.28
C ASP A 513 14.34 8.42 13.66
N VAL A 514 13.34 7.55 13.83
CA VAL A 514 13.57 6.13 14.14
C VAL A 514 14.23 5.45 12.95
N PHE A 515 13.66 5.56 11.75
CA PHE A 515 14.18 4.87 10.56
C PHE A 515 15.61 5.29 10.25
N GLU A 516 15.93 6.59 10.27
CA GLU A 516 17.31 7.06 10.04
C GLU A 516 18.32 6.60 11.10
N ALA A 517 17.86 6.31 12.32
CA ALA A 517 18.72 5.85 13.41
C ALA A 517 18.95 4.33 13.39
N SER A 518 17.93 3.54 13.01
CA SER A 518 17.89 2.09 13.26
C SER A 518 17.81 1.20 12.02
N SER A 519 17.44 1.71 10.84
CA SER A 519 17.33 0.90 9.61
C SER A 519 18.44 1.22 8.60
N SER A 520 18.45 0.53 7.45
CA SER A 520 19.28 0.82 6.28
C SER A 520 18.59 1.77 5.28
N GLY A 521 17.29 2.02 5.47
CA GLY A 521 16.49 2.91 4.64
C GLY A 521 15.00 2.82 4.95
N TYR A 522 14.22 3.68 4.31
CA TYR A 522 12.76 3.69 4.37
C TYR A 522 12.15 4.09 3.03
N PHE A 523 10.91 3.69 2.77
CA PHE A 523 10.17 4.03 1.56
C PHE A 523 8.74 4.42 1.91
N ALA A 524 8.38 5.68 1.66
CA ALA A 524 7.01 6.15 1.92
C ALA A 524 6.02 5.52 0.94
N TRP A 525 4.90 5.00 1.45
CA TRP A 525 3.78 4.52 0.65
C TRP A 525 2.73 5.65 0.54
N SER A 526 2.59 6.33 -0.60
CA SER A 526 3.23 6.16 -1.92
C SER A 526 3.54 7.51 -2.57
N LEU A 527 4.34 7.58 -3.65
CA LEU A 527 4.69 8.84 -4.35
C LEU A 527 3.44 9.66 -4.68
N LYS A 528 2.45 9.01 -5.30
CA LYS A 528 1.12 9.54 -5.59
C LYS A 528 0.06 8.60 -5.04
N ALA A 529 -0.88 9.17 -4.29
CA ALA A 529 -2.08 8.51 -3.79
C ALA A 529 -3.06 9.58 -3.28
N PRO A 530 -4.34 9.26 -3.06
CA PRO A 530 -5.32 10.20 -2.54
C PRO A 530 -4.97 10.80 -1.17
N GLY A 531 -5.20 12.09 -1.02
CA GLY A 531 -5.03 12.80 0.26
C GLY A 531 -3.63 12.66 0.84
N ALA A 532 -3.55 12.38 2.13
CA ALA A 532 -2.30 12.30 2.88
C ALA A 532 -1.46 11.03 2.61
N TRP A 533 -1.99 10.07 1.85
CA TRP A 533 -1.21 8.91 1.39
C TRP A 533 -0.21 9.27 0.29
N GLY A 534 -0.45 10.35 -0.45
CA GLY A 534 0.47 10.82 -1.48
C GLY A 534 1.64 11.59 -0.88
N PHE A 535 2.87 11.13 -1.11
CA PHE A 535 4.09 11.78 -0.62
C PHE A 535 4.17 13.24 -1.09
N LEU A 536 3.91 13.50 -2.38
CA LEU A 536 3.93 14.87 -2.92
C LEU A 536 2.83 15.75 -2.30
N ASN A 537 1.66 15.19 -2.02
CA ASN A 537 0.60 15.90 -1.28
C ASN A 537 1.06 16.21 0.15
N GLY A 538 1.73 15.26 0.81
CA GLY A 538 2.25 15.41 2.15
C GLY A 538 3.34 16.47 2.26
N VAL A 539 4.22 16.56 1.26
CA VAL A 539 5.23 17.63 1.14
C VAL A 539 4.55 18.99 0.94
N ASN A 540 3.61 19.08 0.00
CA ASN A 540 2.90 20.33 -0.30
C ASN A 540 2.01 20.81 0.86
N GLY A 541 1.40 19.87 1.59
CA GLY A 541 0.58 20.14 2.77
C GLY A 541 1.37 20.28 4.07
N GLY A 542 2.70 20.17 4.04
CA GLY A 542 3.57 20.39 5.19
C GLY A 542 3.59 19.27 6.24
N ILE A 543 2.91 18.13 6.00
CA ILE A 543 2.94 16.97 6.91
C ILE A 543 4.19 16.09 6.71
N ILE A 544 4.84 16.16 5.55
CA ILE A 544 6.14 15.55 5.29
C ILE A 544 7.21 16.65 5.24
N PRO A 545 8.37 16.49 5.93
CA PRO A 545 9.46 17.45 5.83
C PRO A 545 10.01 17.61 4.41
N ASN A 546 10.33 18.86 4.06
CA ASN A 546 11.04 19.18 2.82
C ASN A 546 12.18 20.18 3.11
N PRO A 547 13.46 19.77 3.01
CA PRO A 547 13.89 18.39 2.72
C PRO A 547 13.46 17.41 3.82
N VAL A 548 13.41 16.11 3.53
CA VAL A 548 12.97 15.04 4.46
C VAL A 548 13.80 14.98 5.74
N THR A 549 14.98 15.60 5.77
CA THR A 549 15.85 15.75 6.94
C THR A 549 15.48 16.93 7.85
N ALA A 550 14.57 17.81 7.42
CA ALA A 550 14.12 18.93 8.23
C ALA A 550 13.26 18.44 9.42
N ARG A 551 13.30 19.19 10.52
CA ARG A 551 12.49 18.90 11.73
C ARG A 551 11.87 20.17 12.28
N ALA A 552 10.54 20.20 12.35
CA ALA A 552 9.76 21.19 13.08
C ALA A 552 9.54 20.76 14.54
N PHE A 553 9.55 19.45 14.80
CA PHE A 553 9.34 18.82 16.10
C PHE A 553 10.49 17.85 16.41
N PRO A 554 11.70 18.37 16.67
CA PRO A 554 12.87 17.52 16.92
C PRO A 554 12.79 16.80 18.27
N LYS A 555 13.48 15.66 18.39
CA LYS A 555 13.71 14.94 19.67
C LYS A 555 12.44 14.36 20.30
N GLN A 556 11.50 13.88 19.51
CA GLN A 556 10.28 13.24 20.02
C GLN A 556 10.56 11.88 20.70
N CYS A 557 11.54 11.13 20.21
CA CYS A 557 11.86 9.79 20.72
C CYS A 557 12.89 9.75 21.86
N THR A 558 13.08 10.84 22.62
CA THR A 558 14.11 10.89 23.68
C THR A 558 13.70 10.29 25.02
N ASN A 559 12.49 9.74 25.14
CA ASN A 559 11.88 9.36 26.42
C ASN A 559 11.67 7.85 26.63
N ASN A 560 12.48 6.97 26.03
CA ASN A 560 12.70 5.66 26.63
C ASN A 560 13.83 5.77 27.66
N GLY A 561 13.44 6.26 28.85
CA GLY A 561 14.28 6.20 30.04
C GLY A 561 14.84 4.78 30.19
N THR A 562 16.17 4.71 30.34
CA THR A 562 17.01 3.49 30.40
C THR A 562 17.38 2.87 29.05
N GLY A 563 18.37 3.44 28.35
CA GLY A 563 19.01 2.67 27.28
C GLY A 563 19.85 3.40 26.24
N THR A 564 20.70 4.35 26.63
CA THR A 564 21.91 4.79 25.91
C THR A 564 21.88 4.95 24.38
N ALA A 565 22.27 6.14 23.92
CA ALA A 565 22.79 6.45 22.57
C ALA A 565 24.10 5.69 22.21
N SER A 566 24.23 4.44 22.65
CA SER A 566 25.38 3.56 22.57
C SER A 566 25.10 2.30 21.75
N THR A 567 23.90 2.09 21.21
CA THR A 567 23.51 0.82 20.57
C THR A 567 24.27 0.52 19.28
N ARG A 568 24.68 1.51 18.46
CA ARG A 568 25.60 1.25 17.33
C ARG A 568 26.97 0.69 17.76
N ARG A 569 27.46 1.03 18.95
CA ARG A 569 28.78 0.61 19.45
C ARG A 569 28.73 -0.57 20.43
N THR A 570 27.61 -0.78 21.12
CA THR A 570 27.52 -1.75 22.22
C THR A 570 27.05 -3.12 21.73
N VAL A 571 26.11 -3.16 20.78
CA VAL A 571 25.66 -4.43 20.16
C VAL A 571 26.79 -5.07 19.33
N ARG A 572 27.60 -4.25 18.64
CA ARG A 572 28.85 -4.68 17.96
C ARG A 572 29.89 -5.31 18.90
N ARG A 573 29.79 -5.08 20.21
CA ARG A 573 30.79 -5.51 21.20
C ARG A 573 30.31 -6.67 22.07
N SER A 574 29.00 -6.86 22.23
CA SER A 574 28.41 -7.99 22.97
C SER A 574 28.25 -9.26 22.12
N LEU A 575 28.20 -9.14 20.79
CA LEU A 575 28.37 -10.26 19.87
C LEU A 575 29.86 -10.58 19.73
N GLY A 576 30.41 -11.20 20.76
CA GLY A 576 31.83 -11.46 20.90
C GLY A 576 32.43 -12.32 19.77
N GLY A 577 33.68 -12.01 19.43
CA GLY A 577 34.68 -13.07 19.26
C GLY A 577 34.85 -13.69 17.88
N SER A 578 34.39 -13.08 16.80
CA SER A 578 35.08 -13.21 15.50
C SER A 578 34.77 -11.98 14.67
N GLY A 579 35.81 -11.21 14.33
CA GLY A 579 35.70 -10.00 13.51
C GLY A 579 35.36 -10.32 12.05
N LYS A 580 34.23 -11.00 11.82
CA LYS A 580 33.64 -11.31 10.52
C LYS A 580 32.11 -11.18 10.61
N ALA A 581 31.63 -9.99 10.92
CA ALA A 581 30.22 -9.62 10.73
C ALA A 581 30.22 -8.26 10.03
N TRP A 582 29.72 -8.26 8.79
CA TRP A 582 29.59 -7.16 7.82
C TRP A 582 30.82 -6.28 7.55
#